data_AF-A0A9X3AGW1-F1
#
_entry.id   AF-A0A9X3AGW1-F1
#
_cell.length_a   1.000
_cell.length_b   1.000
_cell.length_c   1.000
_cell.angle_alpha   90.00
_cell.angle_beta   90.00
_cell.angle_gamma   90.00
#
_symmetry.space_group_name_H-M   'P 1'
#
loop_
_entity.id
_entity.type
_entity.pdbx_description
1 polymer ?
#
loop_
_entity_poly.entity_id
_entity_poly.type
_entity_poly.pdbx_seq_one_letter_code
_entity_poly.pdbx_strand_id
1 'polypeptide(L)'
;MISFETDQLAGLHRYAYLPGEDLPLDDPWPGLFEEWTDNGVLLTRTPMTEYAINNINCEEIAVYLGLLWRLTEGGNRFAIPTYYRDKATELLGRDPEFINWEYSVEAGAPDVVARDQGFTPARACVPFRPEPTPWQQEHATHAGLFALHAPSDLVALLRATIADAAAEVTVFAVQDHERLLAGLRSGGRPELTDLLQPGDVFADLTIGVDEPYSDSLIIAAHEDLTARVTEVVVHAQRRIAEYDPAQLADMSAFLDAMGRLSGFA
;
A
#
# COMPACT_ATOMS: atom_id res chain seq x y z
N MET A 1 3.97 1.15 -18.93
CA MET A 1 4.19 2.62 -18.79
C MET A 1 3.21 3.17 -17.77
N ILE A 2 3.65 3.88 -16.72
CA ILE A 2 2.72 4.39 -15.69
C ILE A 2 1.85 5.50 -16.28
N SER A 3 0.53 5.33 -16.21
CA SER A 3 -0.47 6.30 -16.65
C SER A 3 -1.68 6.24 -15.72
N PHE A 4 -2.10 7.39 -15.20
CA PHE A 4 -3.30 7.49 -14.37
C PHE A 4 -4.49 7.92 -15.24
N GLU A 5 -5.56 7.14 -15.20
CA GLU A 5 -6.88 7.58 -15.63
C GLU A 5 -7.43 8.59 -14.64
N THR A 6 -8.10 9.64 -15.11
CA THR A 6 -8.61 10.72 -14.26
C THR A 6 -10.11 10.89 -14.46
N ASP A 7 -10.84 10.94 -13.35
CA ASP A 7 -12.27 11.21 -13.34
C ASP A 7 -12.72 11.93 -12.04
N GLN A 8 -14.01 11.84 -11.72
CA GLN A 8 -14.62 12.43 -10.54
C GLN A 8 -15.35 11.36 -9.72
N LEU A 9 -15.07 11.31 -8.43
CA LEU A 9 -15.73 10.43 -7.47
C LEU A 9 -16.48 11.28 -6.44
N ALA A 10 -17.80 11.37 -6.57
CA ALA A 10 -18.66 12.12 -5.63
C ALA A 10 -18.23 13.57 -5.37
N GLY A 11 -17.55 14.22 -6.33
CA GLY A 11 -17.03 15.58 -6.19
C GLY A 11 -15.55 15.68 -5.80
N LEU A 12 -14.86 14.54 -5.65
CA LEU A 12 -13.40 14.47 -5.54
C LEU A 12 -12.79 14.23 -6.93
N HIS A 13 -11.62 14.81 -7.17
CA HIS A 13 -10.75 14.40 -8.27
C HIS A 13 -10.18 13.02 -7.93
N ARG A 14 -10.37 12.05 -8.83
CA ARG A 14 -9.83 10.70 -8.68
C ARG A 14 -8.84 10.39 -9.80
N TYR A 15 -7.74 9.77 -9.42
CA TYR A 15 -6.69 9.29 -10.31
C TYR A 15 -6.49 7.80 -10.06
N ALA A 16 -6.63 6.97 -11.08
CA ALA A 16 -6.49 5.52 -10.95
C ALA A 16 -5.43 4.99 -11.90
N TYR A 17 -4.47 4.23 -11.38
CA TYR A 17 -3.50 3.48 -12.18
C TYR A 17 -3.76 1.99 -12.02
N LEU A 18 -4.16 1.35 -13.11
CA LEU A 18 -4.42 -0.08 -13.23
C LEU A 18 -3.42 -0.62 -14.26
N PRO A 19 -2.28 -1.21 -13.84
CA PRO A 19 -1.26 -1.70 -14.76
C PRO A 19 -1.76 -2.86 -15.64
N GLY A 20 -2.68 -3.70 -15.15
CA GLY A 20 -3.06 -4.92 -15.84
C GLY A 20 -1.83 -5.80 -16.10
N GLU A 21 -1.61 -6.19 -17.35
CA GLU A 21 -0.40 -6.91 -17.78
C GLU A 21 0.81 -5.99 -18.05
N ASP A 22 0.60 -4.67 -18.13
CA ASP A 22 1.64 -3.67 -18.43
C ASP A 22 2.32 -3.16 -17.13
N LEU A 23 2.95 -4.08 -16.41
CA LEU A 23 3.71 -3.79 -15.20
C LEU A 23 4.83 -2.75 -15.46
N PRO A 24 5.27 -2.00 -14.44
CA PRO A 24 6.33 -1.01 -14.62
C PRO A 24 7.71 -1.65 -14.86
N LEU A 25 7.87 -2.93 -14.51
CA LEU A 25 9.10 -3.71 -14.66
C LEU A 25 8.73 -5.13 -15.14
N ASP A 26 9.39 -5.58 -16.22
CA ASP A 26 9.09 -6.86 -16.87
C ASP A 26 10.23 -7.89 -16.74
N ASP A 27 11.43 -7.42 -16.32
CA ASP A 27 12.63 -8.24 -16.14
C ASP A 27 13.08 -8.17 -14.68
N PRO A 28 12.67 -9.11 -13.81
CA PRO A 28 13.07 -9.09 -12.41
C PRO A 28 14.53 -9.52 -12.24
N TRP A 29 15.16 -9.04 -11.17
CA TRP A 29 16.49 -9.42 -10.76
C TRP A 29 16.53 -10.94 -10.46
N PRO A 30 17.40 -11.74 -11.13
CA PRO A 30 17.42 -13.19 -10.95
C PRO A 30 17.62 -13.67 -9.51
N GLY A 31 18.29 -12.86 -8.68
CA GLY A 31 18.52 -13.17 -7.26
C GLY A 31 17.24 -13.23 -6.40
N LEU A 32 16.10 -12.74 -6.89
CA LEU A 32 14.81 -12.91 -6.20
C LEU A 32 14.38 -14.38 -6.09
N PHE A 33 14.84 -15.24 -7.01
CA PHE A 33 14.50 -16.66 -7.05
C PHE A 33 15.47 -17.54 -6.25
N GLU A 34 16.51 -16.95 -5.66
CA GLU A 34 17.46 -17.66 -4.81
C GLU A 34 16.96 -17.75 -3.35
N GLU A 35 17.48 -18.72 -2.59
CA GLU A 35 17.26 -18.74 -1.16
C GLU A 35 18.05 -17.62 -0.48
N TRP A 36 17.38 -16.73 0.25
CA TRP A 36 18.02 -15.62 0.97
C TRP A 36 18.64 -16.07 2.30
N THR A 37 19.60 -17.00 2.23
CA THR A 37 20.31 -17.54 3.38
C THR A 37 21.82 -17.32 3.28
N ASP A 38 22.48 -17.12 4.42
CA ASP A 38 23.93 -17.20 4.56
C ASP A 38 24.27 -18.43 5.41
N ASN A 39 24.92 -19.43 4.81
CA ASN A 39 25.24 -20.71 5.44
C ASN A 39 24.01 -21.43 6.04
N GLY A 40 22.86 -21.35 5.36
CA GLY A 40 21.60 -21.95 5.81
C GLY A 40 20.88 -21.17 6.92
N VAL A 41 21.37 -19.98 7.28
CA VAL A 41 20.70 -19.05 8.20
C VAL A 41 19.99 -17.99 7.36
N LEU A 42 18.69 -17.78 7.59
CA LEU A 42 17.95 -16.71 6.92
C LEU A 42 18.58 -15.35 7.19
N LEU A 43 18.83 -14.60 6.12
CA LEU A 43 19.34 -13.25 6.22
C LEU A 43 18.35 -12.36 6.97
N THR A 44 18.88 -11.46 7.80
CA THR A 44 18.06 -10.49 8.53
C THR A 44 17.55 -9.37 7.63
N ARG A 45 18.26 -9.10 6.53
CA ARG A 45 17.89 -8.09 5.52
C ARG A 45 17.69 -8.80 4.19
N THR A 46 16.46 -8.77 3.70
CA THR A 46 16.04 -9.38 2.43
C THR A 46 15.15 -8.39 1.66
N PRO A 47 14.85 -8.65 0.37
CA PRO A 47 13.92 -7.85 -0.41
C PRO A 47 12.56 -7.74 0.29
N MET A 48 12.12 -8.84 0.91
CA MET A 48 10.86 -8.89 1.65
C MET A 48 10.90 -8.03 2.90
N THR A 49 11.98 -8.05 3.70
CA THR A 49 12.02 -7.26 4.94
C THR A 49 12.15 -5.77 4.70
N GLU A 50 12.89 -5.38 3.66
CA GLU A 50 13.25 -3.99 3.39
C GLU A 50 12.26 -3.28 2.46
N TYR A 51 11.58 -4.01 1.57
CA TYR A 51 10.70 -3.43 0.55
C TYR A 51 9.40 -4.22 0.28
N ALA A 52 9.10 -5.27 1.04
CA ALA A 52 7.96 -6.17 0.79
C ALA A 52 8.02 -6.89 -0.57
N ILE A 53 9.22 -7.02 -1.15
CA ILE A 53 9.44 -7.65 -2.45
C ILE A 53 9.66 -9.15 -2.28
N ASN A 54 9.04 -9.94 -3.15
CA ASN A 54 9.26 -11.38 -3.26
C ASN A 54 9.34 -11.80 -4.75
N ASN A 55 9.48 -13.10 -5.01
CA ASN A 55 9.58 -13.65 -6.36
C ASN A 55 8.23 -13.77 -7.11
N ILE A 56 7.14 -13.29 -6.51
CA ILE A 56 5.80 -13.21 -7.14
C ILE A 56 5.58 -11.80 -7.66
N ASN A 57 5.58 -10.81 -6.77
CA ASN A 57 5.26 -9.41 -7.08
C ASN A 57 6.48 -8.53 -7.36
N CYS A 58 7.69 -9.11 -7.38
CA CYS A 58 8.93 -8.52 -7.90
C CYS A 58 9.17 -7.03 -7.53
N GLU A 59 9.92 -6.30 -8.36
CA GLU A 59 10.42 -4.95 -8.04
C GLU A 59 9.44 -3.81 -8.28
N GLU A 60 8.33 -4.05 -8.98
CA GLU A 60 7.25 -3.09 -9.18
C GLU A 60 6.69 -2.56 -7.85
N ILE A 61 6.75 -3.37 -6.79
CA ILE A 61 6.40 -2.96 -5.42
C ILE A 61 7.18 -1.72 -4.99
N ALA A 62 8.49 -1.63 -5.30
CA ALA A 62 9.27 -0.44 -4.96
C ALA A 62 8.76 0.80 -5.70
N VAL A 63 8.31 0.65 -6.96
CA VAL A 63 7.70 1.73 -7.73
C VAL A 63 6.40 2.18 -7.08
N TYR A 64 5.50 1.25 -6.73
CA TYR A 64 4.21 1.58 -6.12
C TYR A 64 4.36 2.25 -4.76
N LEU A 65 5.24 1.73 -3.91
CA LEU A 65 5.60 2.32 -2.63
C LEU A 65 6.12 3.75 -2.79
N GLY A 66 6.98 3.98 -3.80
CA GLY A 66 7.51 5.29 -4.14
C GLY A 66 6.44 6.27 -4.63
N LEU A 67 5.51 5.82 -5.49
CA LEU A 67 4.38 6.62 -5.96
C LEU A 67 3.48 7.01 -4.77
N LEU A 68 3.03 6.02 -4.00
CA LEU A 68 2.16 6.20 -2.85
C LEU A 68 2.74 7.20 -1.84
N TRP A 69 4.02 7.03 -1.48
CA TRP A 69 4.67 7.90 -0.50
C TRP A 69 4.79 9.36 -0.98
N ARG A 70 5.16 9.58 -2.25
CA ARG A 70 5.33 10.94 -2.81
C ARG A 70 4.00 11.62 -3.10
N LEU A 71 2.98 10.89 -3.52
CA LEU A 71 1.63 11.43 -3.76
C LEU A 71 0.91 11.82 -2.46
N THR A 72 1.32 11.25 -1.32
CA THR A 72 0.79 11.55 0.01
C THR A 72 1.67 12.50 0.83
N GLU A 73 2.71 13.08 0.24
CA GLU A 73 3.55 14.12 0.87
C GLU A 73 2.77 15.41 1.20
N GLY A 74 3.18 16.12 2.25
CA GLY A 74 2.58 17.39 2.67
C GLY A 74 1.54 17.27 3.80
N GLY A 75 1.05 16.06 4.09
CA GLY A 75 0.15 15.76 5.21
C GLY A 75 0.75 14.81 6.23
N ASN A 76 0.09 14.69 7.39
CA ASN A 76 0.36 13.59 8.32
C ASN A 76 -0.27 12.33 7.75
N ARG A 77 0.54 11.28 7.57
CA ARG A 77 0.08 10.03 6.95
C ARG A 77 -0.44 9.07 8.00
N PHE A 78 -1.60 8.49 7.75
CA PHE A 78 -2.21 7.43 8.53
C PHE A 78 -2.65 6.32 7.58
N ALA A 79 -2.48 5.06 7.96
CA ALA A 79 -2.74 3.95 7.05
C ALA A 79 -3.43 2.78 7.74
N ILE A 80 -4.20 2.05 6.92
CA ILE A 80 -5.00 0.89 7.32
C ILE A 80 -4.50 -0.29 6.49
N PRO A 81 -3.85 -1.30 7.10
CA PRO A 81 -3.58 -2.58 6.45
C PRO A 81 -4.86 -3.41 6.49
N THR A 82 -5.48 -3.66 5.34
CA THR A 82 -6.77 -4.39 5.26
C THR A 82 -6.64 -5.75 5.97
N TYR A 83 -7.56 -6.03 6.90
CA TYR A 83 -7.63 -7.24 7.76
C TYR A 83 -6.45 -7.51 8.70
N TYR A 84 -5.22 -7.16 8.35
CA TYR A 84 -3.99 -7.64 9.00
C TYR A 84 -3.47 -6.72 10.12
N ARG A 85 -4.38 -6.08 10.86
CA ARG A 85 -4.08 -5.19 12.00
C ARG A 85 -3.07 -5.79 12.98
N ASP A 86 -3.29 -7.03 13.43
CA ASP A 86 -2.46 -7.64 14.47
C ASP A 86 -1.04 -7.90 13.96
N LYS A 87 -0.91 -8.31 12.69
CA LYS A 87 0.41 -8.52 12.07
C LYS A 87 1.15 -7.19 11.86
N ALA A 88 0.43 -6.14 11.46
CA ALA A 88 0.98 -4.80 11.38
C ALA A 88 1.45 -4.27 12.74
N THR A 89 0.68 -4.53 13.81
CA THR A 89 1.05 -4.20 15.20
C THR A 89 2.38 -4.86 15.59
N GLU A 90 2.54 -6.14 15.27
CA GLU A 90 3.80 -6.89 15.50
C GLU A 90 4.97 -6.29 14.75
N LEU A 91 4.80 -6.00 13.45
CA LEU A 91 5.87 -5.49 12.59
C LEU A 91 6.28 -4.05 12.92
N LEU A 92 5.32 -3.20 13.32
CA LEU A 92 5.57 -1.80 13.68
C LEU A 92 5.97 -1.63 15.15
N GLY A 93 5.69 -2.60 16.02
CA GLY A 93 5.98 -2.52 17.46
C GLY A 93 5.16 -1.46 18.21
N ARG A 94 3.97 -1.13 17.71
CA ARG A 94 3.05 -0.14 18.31
C ARG A 94 1.59 -0.50 18.04
N ASP A 95 0.73 -0.12 18.98
CA ASP A 95 -0.70 -0.36 18.89
C ASP A 95 -1.38 0.59 17.88
N PRO A 96 -2.41 0.10 17.16
CA PRO A 96 -3.22 0.92 16.29
C PRO A 96 -4.28 1.70 17.06
N GLU A 97 -4.86 2.68 16.38
CA GLU A 97 -6.14 3.24 16.76
C GLU A 97 -7.27 2.44 16.12
N PHE A 98 -8.17 1.89 16.94
CA PHE A 98 -9.29 1.12 16.41
C PHE A 98 -10.27 1.99 15.64
N ILE A 99 -10.74 1.46 14.50
CA ILE A 99 -11.73 2.08 13.62
C ILE A 99 -12.80 1.06 13.22
N ASN A 100 -13.96 1.56 12.81
CA ASN A 100 -15.14 0.75 12.50
C ASN A 100 -15.36 0.58 10.99
N TRP A 101 -14.64 1.34 10.17
CA TRP A 101 -14.76 1.34 8.72
C TRP A 101 -13.38 1.28 8.07
N GLU A 102 -13.24 0.44 7.05
CA GLU A 102 -12.09 0.38 6.15
C GLU A 102 -12.54 0.70 4.73
N TYR A 103 -11.65 1.25 3.91
CA TYR A 103 -11.94 1.36 2.47
C TYR A 103 -11.65 0.01 1.83
N SER A 104 -12.41 -0.36 0.80
CA SER A 104 -12.20 -1.63 0.11
C SER A 104 -12.12 -1.43 -1.39
N VAL A 105 -11.04 -1.96 -1.97
CA VAL A 105 -10.78 -2.02 -3.41
C VAL A 105 -10.69 -3.50 -3.81
N GLU A 106 -11.67 -3.97 -4.59
CA GLU A 106 -11.77 -5.38 -5.00
C GLU A 106 -10.75 -5.70 -6.10
N ALA A 107 -9.60 -6.27 -5.71
CA ALA A 107 -8.49 -6.56 -6.63
C ALA A 107 -8.86 -7.46 -7.82
N GLY A 108 -9.92 -8.27 -7.72
CA GLY A 108 -10.38 -9.15 -8.79
C GLY A 108 -11.34 -8.50 -9.79
N ALA A 109 -11.74 -7.25 -9.55
CA ALA A 109 -12.62 -6.52 -10.44
C ALA A 109 -11.87 -5.90 -11.64
N PRO A 110 -12.50 -5.83 -12.83
CA PRO A 110 -11.79 -5.51 -14.08
C PRO A 110 -11.53 -4.01 -14.30
N ASP A 111 -12.28 -3.13 -13.64
CA ASP A 111 -12.21 -1.68 -13.86
C ASP A 111 -12.35 -0.88 -12.55
N VAL A 112 -11.97 0.39 -12.58
CA VAL A 112 -11.92 1.28 -11.40
C VAL A 112 -13.27 1.35 -10.68
N VAL A 113 -14.39 1.38 -11.42
CA VAL A 113 -15.73 1.52 -10.85
C VAL A 113 -16.14 0.24 -10.13
N ALA A 114 -15.84 -0.92 -10.71
CA ALA A 114 -16.12 -2.20 -10.10
C ALA A 114 -15.15 -2.53 -8.94
N ARG A 115 -13.93 -2.00 -8.97
CA ARG A 115 -12.94 -2.12 -7.89
C ARG A 115 -13.34 -1.33 -6.66
N ASP A 116 -13.74 -0.08 -6.84
CA ASP A 116 -14.02 0.86 -5.76
C ASP A 116 -15.33 0.51 -5.01
N GLN A 117 -15.22 -0.23 -3.90
CA GLN A 117 -16.37 -0.60 -3.07
C GLN A 117 -16.72 0.47 -2.03
N GLY A 118 -15.89 1.51 -1.88
CA GLY A 118 -15.99 2.51 -0.82
C GLY A 118 -15.77 1.92 0.57
N PHE A 119 -16.32 2.58 1.60
CA PHE A 119 -16.18 2.11 2.99
C PHE A 119 -17.01 0.87 3.31
N THR A 120 -16.39 -0.16 3.90
CA THR A 120 -17.02 -1.38 4.39
C THR A 120 -16.82 -1.51 5.90
N PRO A 121 -17.69 -2.25 6.62
CA PRO A 121 -17.49 -2.49 8.05
C PRO A 121 -16.15 -3.18 8.28
N ALA A 122 -15.34 -2.60 9.15
CA ALA A 122 -14.00 -3.07 9.40
C ALA A 122 -13.98 -4.49 9.98
N ARG A 123 -12.95 -5.25 9.64
CA ARG A 123 -12.70 -6.58 10.22
C ARG A 123 -11.22 -6.84 10.38
N ALA A 124 -10.89 -7.73 11.31
CA ALA A 124 -9.54 -8.25 11.50
C ALA A 124 -9.47 -9.72 11.07
N CYS A 125 -8.31 -10.11 10.55
CA CYS A 125 -7.98 -11.51 10.32
C CYS A 125 -7.78 -12.20 11.67
N VAL A 126 -8.80 -12.95 12.11
CA VAL A 126 -8.74 -13.74 13.34
C VAL A 126 -8.22 -15.13 13.00
N PRO A 127 -7.11 -15.59 13.60
CA PRO A 127 -6.54 -16.88 13.26
C PRO A 127 -7.50 -18.01 13.61
N PHE A 128 -7.62 -18.99 12.70
CA PHE A 128 -8.31 -20.24 13.01
C PHE A 128 -7.46 -21.16 13.90
N ARG A 129 -6.14 -21.16 13.68
CA ARG A 129 -5.15 -21.90 14.47
C ARG A 129 -3.87 -21.06 14.67
N PRO A 130 -3.31 -20.97 15.89
CA PRO A 130 -3.87 -21.49 17.15
C PRO A 130 -5.23 -20.87 17.48
N GLU A 131 -5.94 -21.42 18.47
CA GLU A 131 -7.23 -20.88 18.89
C GLU A 131 -7.11 -19.38 19.19
N PRO A 132 -7.99 -18.53 18.64
CA PRO A 132 -7.85 -17.08 18.78
C PRO A 132 -8.04 -16.67 20.22
N THR A 133 -7.20 -15.74 20.68
CA THR A 133 -7.26 -15.22 22.04
C THR A 133 -8.57 -14.45 22.29
N PRO A 134 -9.02 -14.29 23.55
CA PRO A 134 -10.21 -13.49 23.86
C PRO A 134 -10.15 -12.07 23.30
N TRP A 135 -8.97 -11.45 23.31
CA TRP A 135 -8.74 -10.12 22.75
C TRP A 135 -8.98 -10.09 21.23
N GLN A 136 -8.50 -11.10 20.50
CA GLN A 136 -8.71 -11.18 19.04
C GLN A 136 -10.19 -11.37 18.70
N GLN A 137 -10.91 -12.14 19.51
CA GLN A 137 -12.35 -12.34 19.33
C GLN A 137 -13.14 -11.06 19.64
N GLU A 138 -12.81 -10.37 20.73
CA GLU A 138 -13.44 -9.10 21.13
C GLU A 138 -13.25 -8.00 20.08
N HIS A 139 -12.07 -7.94 19.47
CA HIS A 139 -11.71 -6.92 18.48
C HIS A 139 -11.80 -7.40 17.02
N ALA A 140 -12.52 -8.49 16.74
CA ALA A 140 -12.63 -9.06 15.39
C ALA A 140 -13.27 -8.10 14.36
N THR A 141 -14.10 -7.15 14.81
CA THR A 141 -14.85 -6.20 13.96
C THR A 141 -14.21 -4.81 13.91
N HIS A 142 -12.90 -4.71 14.14
CA HIS A 142 -12.19 -3.44 14.12
C HIS A 142 -10.95 -3.56 13.22
N ALA A 143 -10.71 -2.55 12.40
CA ALA A 143 -9.42 -2.38 11.72
C ALA A 143 -8.51 -1.51 12.59
N GLY A 144 -7.24 -1.39 12.20
CA GLY A 144 -6.28 -0.50 12.85
C GLY A 144 -5.85 0.63 11.94
N LEU A 145 -5.92 1.85 12.46
CA LEU A 145 -5.30 3.03 11.86
C LEU A 145 -3.91 3.23 12.48
N PHE A 146 -2.87 3.32 11.65
CA PHE A 146 -1.49 3.50 12.08
C PHE A 146 -0.93 4.80 11.50
N ALA A 147 -0.33 5.65 12.33
CA ALA A 147 0.43 6.80 11.86
C ALA A 147 1.71 6.34 11.15
N LEU A 148 2.01 6.87 9.96
CA LEU A 148 3.25 6.58 9.22
C LEU A 148 4.26 7.70 9.43
N HIS A 149 5.41 7.37 10.01
CA HIS A 149 6.50 8.33 10.28
C HIS A 149 7.63 8.24 9.26
N ALA A 150 7.83 7.07 8.66
CA ALA A 150 8.87 6.83 7.68
C ALA A 150 8.40 5.85 6.60
N PRO A 151 9.06 5.80 5.43
CA PRO A 151 8.74 4.84 4.38
C PRO A 151 8.77 3.38 4.84
N SER A 152 9.65 3.05 5.79
CA SER A 152 9.73 1.71 6.40
C SER A 152 8.42 1.29 7.09
N ASP A 153 7.62 2.24 7.58
CA ASP A 153 6.32 1.92 8.20
C ASP A 153 5.33 1.44 7.13
N LEU A 154 5.33 2.08 5.96
CA LEU A 154 4.50 1.67 4.83
C LEU A 154 4.91 0.28 4.32
N VAL A 155 6.21 0.01 4.22
CA VAL A 155 6.74 -1.32 3.91
C VAL A 155 6.25 -2.35 4.93
N ALA A 156 6.33 -2.03 6.23
CA ALA A 156 5.87 -2.93 7.28
C ALA A 156 4.37 -3.24 7.19
N LEU A 157 3.54 -2.25 6.83
CA LEU A 157 2.11 -2.47 6.59
C LEU A 157 1.84 -3.36 5.39
N LEU A 158 2.52 -3.13 4.26
CA LEU A 158 2.36 -3.98 3.08
C LEU A 158 2.84 -5.41 3.35
N ARG A 159 3.95 -5.59 4.09
CA ARG A 159 4.42 -6.91 4.53
C ARG A 159 3.41 -7.65 5.40
N ALA A 160 2.54 -6.92 6.12
CA ALA A 160 1.51 -7.54 6.94
C ALA A 160 0.41 -8.19 6.08
N THR A 161 0.17 -7.67 4.87
CA THR A 161 -0.96 -8.03 4.00
C THR A 161 -0.56 -8.91 2.82
N ILE A 162 0.70 -8.85 2.35
CA ILE A 162 1.17 -9.48 1.11
C ILE A 162 1.28 -11.02 1.12
N ALA A 163 0.86 -11.67 2.20
CA ALA A 163 0.82 -13.13 2.31
C ALA A 163 -0.56 -13.73 1.99
N ASP A 164 -1.54 -12.89 1.64
CA ASP A 164 -2.86 -13.30 1.17
C ASP A 164 -2.92 -13.24 -0.36
N ALA A 165 -4.04 -13.66 -0.95
CA ALA A 165 -4.25 -13.66 -2.40
C ALA A 165 -4.23 -12.24 -3.02
N ALA A 166 -4.44 -11.21 -2.21
CA ALA A 166 -4.16 -9.81 -2.52
C ALA A 166 -3.73 -9.04 -1.26
N ALA A 167 -2.86 -8.06 -1.44
CA ALA A 167 -2.43 -7.13 -0.40
C ALA A 167 -3.14 -5.78 -0.60
N GLU A 168 -3.64 -5.15 0.46
CA GLU A 168 -4.27 -3.83 0.37
C GLU A 168 -3.81 -2.94 1.54
N VAL A 169 -3.42 -1.71 1.22
CA VAL A 169 -3.07 -0.68 2.18
C VAL A 169 -3.69 0.65 1.75
N THR A 170 -4.62 1.14 2.57
CA THR A 170 -5.20 2.46 2.41
C THR A 170 -4.39 3.48 3.21
N VAL A 171 -4.12 4.65 2.63
CA VAL A 171 -3.38 5.77 3.24
C VAL A 171 -4.18 7.07 3.15
N PHE A 172 -4.30 7.76 4.27
CA PHE A 172 -4.81 9.11 4.38
C PHE A 172 -3.65 10.05 4.72
N ALA A 173 -3.36 11.03 3.87
CA ALA A 173 -2.52 12.17 4.20
C ALA A 173 -3.41 13.35 4.55
N VAL A 174 -3.55 13.61 5.85
CA VAL A 174 -4.50 14.60 6.38
C VAL A 174 -3.81 15.58 7.34
N GLN A 175 -4.40 16.77 7.49
CA GLN A 175 -3.99 17.72 8.53
C GLN A 175 -4.69 17.48 9.87
N ASP A 176 -5.98 17.11 9.83
CA ASP A 176 -6.83 16.91 11.00
C ASP A 176 -7.07 15.43 11.29
N HIS A 177 -6.18 14.84 12.09
CA HIS A 177 -6.26 13.44 12.50
C HIS A 177 -7.54 13.13 13.30
N GLU A 178 -7.96 14.01 14.20
CA GLU A 178 -9.12 13.76 15.06
C GLU A 178 -10.42 13.69 14.24
N ARG A 179 -10.53 14.52 13.20
CA ARG A 179 -11.64 14.44 12.24
C ARG A 179 -11.64 13.10 11.50
N LEU A 180 -10.50 12.69 10.95
CA LEU A 180 -10.37 11.41 10.24
C LEU A 180 -10.82 10.26 11.16
N LEU A 181 -10.27 10.23 12.37
CA LEU A 181 -10.56 9.19 13.35
C LEU A 181 -12.02 9.17 13.78
N ALA A 182 -12.63 10.34 14.02
CA ALA A 182 -14.04 10.46 14.37
C ALA A 182 -14.94 9.94 13.24
N GLY A 183 -14.62 10.24 11.99
CA GLY A 183 -15.35 9.76 10.82
C GLY A 183 -15.25 8.24 10.66
N LEU A 184 -14.05 7.67 10.78
CA LEU A 184 -13.81 6.22 10.70
C LEU A 184 -14.35 5.44 11.90
N ARG A 185 -14.61 6.10 13.04
CA ARG A 185 -15.30 5.52 14.21
C ARG A 185 -16.80 5.77 14.21
N SER A 186 -17.33 6.50 13.25
CA SER A 186 -18.74 6.88 13.26
C SER A 186 -19.67 5.66 13.15
N GLY A 187 -20.89 5.80 13.68
CA GLY A 187 -21.88 4.72 13.68
C GLY A 187 -22.55 4.49 12.31
N GLY A 188 -22.38 5.42 11.36
CA GLY A 188 -22.85 5.29 9.98
C GLY A 188 -21.67 5.08 9.03
N ARG A 189 -21.94 4.57 7.83
CA ARG A 189 -20.93 4.44 6.78
C ARG A 189 -20.44 5.85 6.40
N PRO A 190 -19.14 6.17 6.53
CA PRO A 190 -18.62 7.45 6.09
C PRO A 190 -18.56 7.53 4.56
N GLU A 191 -18.55 8.75 4.04
CA GLU A 191 -18.20 9.03 2.64
C GLU A 191 -16.79 9.62 2.57
N LEU A 192 -16.06 9.33 1.49
CA LEU A 192 -14.67 9.79 1.35
C LEU A 192 -14.58 11.33 1.30
N THR A 193 -15.57 11.96 0.66
CA THR A 193 -15.78 13.42 0.59
C THR A 193 -15.89 14.07 1.97
N ASP A 194 -16.50 13.38 2.93
CA ASP A 194 -16.69 13.87 4.30
C ASP A 194 -15.44 13.68 5.17
N LEU A 195 -14.59 12.70 4.85
CA LEU A 195 -13.34 12.49 5.59
C LEU A 195 -12.26 13.48 5.16
N LEU A 196 -12.17 13.78 3.87
CA LEU A 196 -11.12 14.65 3.31
C LEU A 196 -11.51 16.14 3.40
N GLN A 197 -10.53 16.97 3.72
CA GLN A 197 -10.58 18.43 3.58
C GLN A 197 -9.78 18.88 2.34
N PRO A 198 -9.93 20.14 1.88
CA PRO A 198 -8.97 20.73 0.94
C PRO A 198 -7.54 20.60 1.49
N GLY A 199 -6.62 20.12 0.67
CA GLY A 199 -5.23 19.80 1.02
C GLY A 199 -5.00 18.34 1.43
N ASP A 200 -6.04 17.59 1.76
CA ASP A 200 -5.93 16.18 2.14
C ASP A 200 -5.90 15.28 0.89
N VAL A 201 -5.20 14.15 1.01
CA VAL A 201 -5.08 13.15 -0.05
C VAL A 201 -5.40 11.78 0.50
N PHE A 202 -6.32 11.09 -0.16
CA PHE A 202 -6.54 9.66 0.00
C PHE A 202 -5.75 8.89 -1.06
N ALA A 203 -5.19 7.76 -0.68
CA ALA A 203 -4.55 6.84 -1.59
C ALA A 203 -4.80 5.39 -1.16
N ASP A 204 -5.12 4.52 -2.09
CA ASP A 204 -5.25 3.08 -1.86
C ASP A 204 -4.30 2.33 -2.79
N LEU A 205 -3.51 1.41 -2.21
CA LEU A 205 -2.65 0.52 -2.95
C LEU A 205 -3.13 -0.92 -2.75
N THR A 206 -3.48 -1.55 -3.86
CA THR A 206 -3.83 -2.97 -3.95
C THR A 206 -2.77 -3.69 -4.79
N ILE A 207 -2.31 -4.85 -4.32
CA ILE A 207 -1.37 -5.74 -5.02
C ILE A 207 -2.04 -7.10 -5.19
N GLY A 208 -2.19 -7.57 -6.42
CA GLY A 208 -2.67 -8.92 -6.71
C GLY A 208 -1.54 -9.94 -6.57
N VAL A 209 -1.73 -10.98 -5.76
CA VAL A 209 -0.72 -12.04 -5.58
C VAL A 209 -1.09 -13.30 -6.37
N ASP A 210 -2.36 -13.68 -6.34
CA ASP A 210 -2.89 -14.83 -7.08
C ASP A 210 -3.83 -14.40 -8.21
N GLU A 211 -4.01 -15.24 -9.24
CA GLU A 211 -5.09 -15.03 -10.21
C GLU A 211 -6.48 -15.18 -9.51
N PRO A 212 -7.48 -14.33 -9.80
CA PRO A 212 -7.54 -13.29 -10.85
C PRO A 212 -7.24 -11.87 -10.35
N TYR A 213 -6.53 -11.71 -9.23
CA TYR A 213 -6.28 -10.41 -8.62
C TYR A 213 -5.25 -9.59 -9.42
N SER A 214 -5.39 -8.27 -9.44
CA SER A 214 -4.42 -7.39 -10.11
C SER A 214 -4.17 -6.13 -9.31
N ASP A 215 -3.00 -5.54 -9.55
CA ASP A 215 -2.56 -4.34 -8.86
C ASP A 215 -3.41 -3.12 -9.19
N SER A 216 -3.51 -2.18 -8.25
CA SER A 216 -4.06 -0.85 -8.50
C SER A 216 -3.53 0.18 -7.52
N LEU A 217 -3.41 1.42 -7.99
CA LEU A 217 -3.18 2.60 -7.14
C LEU A 217 -4.27 3.64 -7.42
N ILE A 218 -5.14 3.89 -6.43
CA ILE A 218 -6.24 4.85 -6.53
C ILE A 218 -5.93 6.04 -5.63
N ILE A 219 -6.00 7.26 -6.16
CA ILE A 219 -5.80 8.51 -5.43
C ILE A 219 -7.08 9.34 -5.52
N ALA A 220 -7.48 9.97 -4.42
CA ALA A 220 -8.59 10.92 -4.42
C ALA A 220 -8.27 12.15 -3.56
N ALA A 221 -8.71 13.32 -4.03
CA ALA A 221 -8.57 14.59 -3.30
C ALA A 221 -9.65 15.60 -3.74
N HIS A 222 -9.90 16.61 -2.90
CA HIS A 222 -10.76 17.74 -3.30
C HIS A 222 -10.11 18.61 -4.38
N GLU A 223 -8.79 18.65 -4.42
CA GLU A 223 -8.01 19.47 -5.34
C GLU A 223 -7.61 18.70 -6.59
N ASP A 224 -7.45 19.42 -7.68
CA ASP A 224 -6.85 18.87 -8.90
C ASP A 224 -5.35 18.64 -8.66
N LEU A 225 -4.97 17.36 -8.54
CA LEU A 225 -3.59 16.90 -8.36
C LEU A 225 -2.87 16.61 -9.67
N THR A 226 -3.43 16.95 -10.84
CA THR A 226 -2.88 16.56 -12.15
C THR A 226 -1.40 16.93 -12.29
N ALA A 227 -1.02 18.15 -11.92
CA ALA A 227 0.37 18.60 -12.00
C ALA A 227 1.30 17.77 -11.08
N ARG A 228 0.86 17.49 -9.86
CA ARG A 228 1.61 16.69 -8.88
C ARG A 228 1.75 15.23 -9.33
N VAL A 229 0.65 14.62 -9.79
CA VAL A 229 0.64 13.25 -10.33
C VAL A 229 1.61 13.17 -11.52
N THR A 230 1.53 14.12 -12.45
CA THR A 230 2.42 14.17 -13.62
C THR A 230 3.89 14.24 -13.21
N GLU A 231 4.24 15.14 -12.27
CA GLU A 231 5.61 15.27 -11.78
C GLU A 231 6.13 13.98 -11.13
N VAL A 232 5.35 13.38 -10.24
CA VAL A 232 5.71 12.12 -9.56
C VAL A 232 5.88 10.98 -10.55
N VAL A 233 4.99 10.85 -11.55
CA VAL A 233 5.06 9.84 -12.61
C VAL A 233 6.32 10.03 -13.46
N VAL A 234 6.63 11.26 -13.89
CA VAL A 234 7.85 11.56 -14.66
C VAL A 234 9.11 11.14 -13.88
N HIS A 235 9.15 11.42 -12.58
CA HIS A 235 10.26 11.00 -11.74
C HIS A 235 10.33 9.48 -11.54
N ALA A 236 9.19 8.79 -11.42
CA ALA A 236 9.15 7.33 -11.38
C ALA A 236 9.65 6.71 -12.68
N GLN A 237 9.14 7.17 -13.83
CA GLN A 237 9.55 6.69 -15.16
C GLN A 237 11.05 6.89 -15.41
N ARG A 238 11.64 8.01 -14.97
CA ARG A 238 13.10 8.20 -15.06
C ARG A 238 13.87 7.14 -14.25
N ARG A 239 13.45 6.86 -13.01
CA ARG A 239 14.10 5.87 -12.15
C ARG A 239 13.96 4.45 -12.71
N ILE A 240 12.80 4.13 -13.30
CA ILE A 240 12.56 2.87 -14.01
C ILE A 240 13.50 2.76 -15.21
N ALA A 241 13.64 3.81 -16.03
CA ALA A 241 14.52 3.80 -17.19
C ALA A 241 16.02 3.70 -16.84
N GLU A 242 16.40 4.12 -15.62
CA GLU A 242 17.75 4.01 -15.07
C GLU A 242 17.99 2.67 -14.34
N TYR A 243 16.94 1.89 -14.09
CA TYR A 243 17.04 0.59 -13.43
C TYR A 243 17.49 -0.49 -14.42
N ASP A 244 18.60 -1.15 -14.12
CA ASP A 244 19.13 -2.28 -14.89
C ASP A 244 19.38 -3.47 -13.96
N PRO A 245 18.47 -4.47 -13.94
CA PRO A 245 18.60 -5.65 -13.08
C PRO A 245 19.83 -6.50 -13.42
N ALA A 246 20.34 -6.44 -14.66
CA ALA A 246 21.51 -7.21 -15.07
C ALA A 246 22.83 -6.70 -14.47
N GLN A 247 22.83 -5.47 -13.93
CA GLN A 247 24.01 -4.88 -13.27
C GLN A 247 24.07 -5.19 -11.77
N LEU A 248 23.05 -5.84 -11.22
CA LEU A 248 22.95 -6.12 -9.79
C LEU A 248 23.66 -7.44 -9.46
N ALA A 249 24.84 -7.34 -8.86
CA ALA A 249 25.69 -8.49 -8.56
C ALA A 249 25.22 -9.31 -7.35
N ASP A 250 24.58 -8.68 -6.37
CA ASP A 250 24.22 -9.30 -5.09
C ASP A 250 23.05 -8.58 -4.40
N MET A 251 22.64 -9.12 -3.25
CA MET A 251 21.57 -8.57 -2.41
C MET A 251 21.81 -7.12 -1.99
N SER A 252 23.06 -6.73 -1.71
CA SER A 252 23.35 -5.36 -1.29
C SER A 252 23.11 -4.39 -2.44
N ALA A 253 23.60 -4.72 -3.64
CA ALA A 253 23.36 -3.93 -4.85
C ALA A 253 21.87 -3.83 -5.17
N PHE A 254 21.12 -4.92 -4.97
CA PHE A 254 19.67 -4.94 -5.13
C PHE A 254 18.95 -4.00 -4.15
N LEU A 255 19.23 -4.12 -2.84
CA LEU A 255 18.59 -3.27 -1.83
C LEU A 255 18.89 -1.78 -2.03
N ASP A 256 20.10 -1.45 -2.48
CA ASP A 256 20.46 -0.07 -2.85
C ASP A 256 19.70 0.40 -4.10
N ALA A 257 19.51 -0.48 -5.09
CA ALA A 257 18.73 -0.19 -6.29
C ALA A 257 17.25 0.04 -5.95
N MET A 258 16.66 -0.74 -5.05
CA MET A 258 15.28 -0.55 -4.59
C MET A 258 15.08 0.78 -3.85
N GLY A 259 16.09 1.24 -3.10
CA GLY A 259 16.07 2.56 -2.46
C GLY A 259 16.03 3.70 -3.49
N ARG A 260 16.78 3.56 -4.58
CA ARG A 260 16.73 4.50 -5.71
C ARG A 260 15.43 4.42 -6.48
N LEU A 261 14.95 3.22 -6.78
CA LEU A 261 13.74 2.96 -7.56
C LEU A 261 12.49 3.51 -6.86
N SER A 262 12.32 3.20 -5.57
CA SER A 262 11.28 3.79 -4.71
C SER A 262 11.49 5.29 -4.48
N GLY A 263 12.74 5.75 -4.52
CA GLY A 263 13.16 7.12 -4.20
C GLY A 263 12.86 7.50 -2.77
N PHE A 264 13.03 6.54 -1.87
CA PHE A 264 13.13 6.77 -0.43
C PHE A 264 14.50 7.32 -0.01
N ALA A 265 15.52 7.11 -0.85
CA ALA A 265 16.91 7.57 -0.66
C ALA A 265 17.18 8.97 -1.25
#